data_AF-A0A7K4M455-F1
#
_entry.id   AF-A0A7K4M455-F1
#
_cell.length_a   1.000
_cell.length_b   1.000
_cell.length_c   1.000
_cell.angle_alpha   90.00
_cell.angle_beta   90.00
_cell.angle_gamma   90.00
#
_symmetry.space_group_name_H-M   'P 1'
#
loop_
_entity.id
_entity.type
_entity.pdbx_description
1 polymer ?
#
loop_
_entity_poly.entity_id
_entity_poly.type
_entity_poly.pdbx_seq_one_letter_code
_entity_poly.pdbx_strand_id
1 'polypeptide(L)' 'NHHLAVGFRVLQGDGCDILQGLSGRQRRSLRRMVTHMVLATDMSKHAGILAELRNVVREKRGPGAGELRL' A
#
# COMPACT_ATOMS: atom_id res chain seq x y z
N ASN A 1 6.08 -10.66 5.24
CA ASN A 1 7.15 -10.13 6.13
C ASN A 1 8.56 -10.30 5.57
N HIS A 2 8.99 -11.50 5.13
CA HIS A 2 10.31 -11.70 4.52
C HIS A 2 10.55 -10.80 3.29
N HIS A 3 9.61 -10.72 2.34
CA HIS A 3 9.72 -9.85 1.16
C HIS A 3 9.94 -8.37 1.50
N LEU A 4 9.24 -7.86 2.52
CA LEU A 4 9.43 -6.48 3.00
C LEU A 4 10.82 -6.29 3.62
N ALA A 5 11.26 -7.24 4.46
CA ALA A 5 12.57 -7.16 5.09
C ALA A 5 13.70 -7.18 4.06
N VAL A 6 13.62 -8.07 3.06
CA VAL A 6 14.58 -8.14 1.95
C VAL A 6 14.54 -6.86 1.11
N GLY A 7 13.35 -6.41 0.70
CA GLY A 7 13.20 -5.18 -0.09
C GLY A 7 13.77 -3.95 0.60
N PHE A 8 13.47 -3.73 1.89
CA PHE A 8 14.02 -2.60 2.65
C PHE A 8 15.51 -2.75 2.94
N ARG A 9 16.05 -3.97 2.98
CA ARG A 9 17.50 -4.20 3.13
C ARG A 9 18.25 -3.83 1.85
N VAL A 10 17.70 -4.12 0.67
CA VAL A 10 18.32 -3.75 -0.61
C VAL A 10 18.52 -2.23 -0.70
N LEU A 11 17.56 -1.43 -0.22
CA LEU A 11 17.68 0.04 -0.20
C LEU A 11 18.81 0.57 0.70
N GLN A 12 19.39 -0.26 1.57
CA GLN A 12 20.53 0.10 2.42
C GLN A 12 21.88 -0.23 1.75
N GLY A 13 21.85 -0.88 0.58
CA GLY A 13 23.04 -1.14 -0.21
C GLY A 13 23.60 0.13 -0.84
N ASP A 14 24.90 0.12 -1.13
CA ASP A 14 25.57 1.25 -1.78
C ASP A 14 24.98 1.53 -3.17
N GLY A 15 24.70 2.80 -3.47
CA GLY A 15 24.01 3.24 -4.69
C GLY A 15 22.57 2.72 -4.87
N CYS A 16 21.98 2.03 -3.89
CA CYS A 16 20.67 1.36 -4.04
C CYS A 16 19.50 2.16 -3.44
N ASP A 17 19.76 3.27 -2.73
CA ASP A 17 18.70 4.07 -2.12
C ASP A 17 17.94 4.92 -3.16
N ILE A 18 17.00 4.30 -3.86
CA ILE A 18 16.11 4.98 -4.82
C ILE A 18 15.19 6.02 -4.15
N LEU A 19 15.12 6.04 -2.82
CA LEU A 19 14.29 6.96 -2.04
C LEU A 19 15.10 8.13 -1.46
N GLN A 20 16.37 8.31 -1.87
CA GLN A 20 17.28 9.36 -1.36
C GLN A 20 16.70 10.79 -1.45
N GLY A 21 15.87 11.08 -2.45
CA GLY A 21 15.22 12.39 -2.61
C GLY A 21 14.01 12.65 -1.71
N LEU A 22 13.56 11.66 -0.92
CA LEU A 22 12.38 11.79 -0.07
C LEU A 22 12.75 12.28 1.33
N SER A 23 11.97 13.24 1.84
CA SER A 23 12.05 13.65 3.25
C SER A 23 11.76 12.48 4.19
N GLY A 24 12.22 12.58 5.45
CA GLY A 24 11.94 11.57 6.47
C GLY A 24 10.44 11.30 6.67
N ARG A 25 9.58 12.32 6.50
CA ARG A 25 8.11 12.17 6.57
C ARG A 25 7.59 11.34 5.38
N GLN A 26 8.02 11.66 4.16
CA GLN A 26 7.63 10.91 2.97
C GLN A 26 8.09 9.45 3.04
N ARG A 27 9.33 9.20 3.50
CA ARG A 27 9.86 7.85 3.72
C ARG A 27 9.01 7.03 4.69
N ARG A 28 8.61 7.62 5.82
CA ARG A 28 7.72 6.95 6.79
C ARG A 28 6.35 6.64 6.20
N SER A 29 5.77 7.59 5.45
CA SER A 29 4.50 7.39 4.75
C SER A 29 4.58 6.25 3.74
N LEU A 30 5.59 6.29 2.86
CA LEU A 30 5.83 5.26 1.86
C LEU A 30 6.04 3.89 2.50
N ARG A 31 6.86 3.81 3.55
CA ARG A 31 7.08 2.55 4.29
C ARG A 31 5.77 1.96 4.81
N ARG A 32 4.88 2.80 5.36
CA ARG A 32 3.57 2.35 5.85
C ARG A 32 2.68 1.84 4.71
N MET A 33 2.61 2.58 3.61
CA MET A 33 1.82 2.19 2.43
C MET A 33 2.32 0.88 1.81
N VAL A 34 3.62 0.78 1.54
CA VAL A 34 4.24 -0.43 0.95
C VAL A 34 4.04 -1.63 1.87
N THR A 35 4.21 -1.46 3.18
CA THR A 35 3.95 -2.53 4.15
C THR A 35 2.50 -3.02 4.07
N HIS A 36 1.53 -2.11 4.05
CA HIS A 36 0.12 -2.47 3.94
C HIS A 36 -0.19 -3.19 2.63
N MET A 37 0.28 -2.66 1.49
CA MET A 37 0.02 -3.25 0.17
C MET A 37 0.65 -4.63 0.01
N VAL A 38 1.89 -4.84 0.46
CA VAL A 38 2.55 -6.15 0.36
C VAL A 38 1.94 -7.17 1.32
N LEU A 39 1.49 -6.77 2.51
CA LEU A 39 0.78 -7.71 3.39
C LEU A 39 -0.62 -8.06 2.87
N ALA A 40 -1.25 -7.15 2.12
CA ALA A 40 -2.54 -7.39 1.47
C ALA A 40 -2.48 -8.39 0.29
N THR A 41 -1.27 -8.76 -0.19
CA THR A 41 -1.13 -9.81 -1.21
C THR A 41 -1.22 -11.23 -0.64
N ASP A 42 -1.22 -11.38 0.69
CA ASP A 42 -1.47 -12.66 1.34
C ASP A 42 -2.89 -13.14 1.00
N MET A 43 -2.98 -14.30 0.35
CA MET A 43 -4.25 -14.88 -0.07
C MET A 43 -5.17 -15.22 1.11
N SER A 44 -4.63 -15.39 2.32
CA SER A 44 -5.44 -15.53 3.54
C SER A 44 -6.29 -14.27 3.81
N LYS A 45 -5.94 -13.11 3.24
CA LYS A 45 -6.66 -11.84 3.39
C LYS A 45 -7.64 -11.57 2.24
N HIS A 46 -7.55 -12.33 1.15
CA HIS A 46 -8.30 -12.09 -0.09
C HIS A 46 -9.80 -11.91 0.14
N ALA A 47 -10.44 -12.83 0.87
CA ALA A 47 -11.88 -12.77 1.10
C ALA A 47 -12.32 -11.54 1.92
N GLY A 48 -11.50 -11.12 2.89
CA GLY A 48 -11.75 -9.93 3.70
C GLY A 48 -11.66 -8.65 2.86
N ILE A 49 -10.58 -8.52 2.08
CA ILE A 49 -10.39 -7.37 1.17
C ILE A 49 -11.52 -7.28 0.15
N LEU A 50 -11.98 -8.41 -0.40
CA LEU A 50 -13.10 -8.45 -1.34
C LEU A 50 -14.42 -8.00 -0.68
N ALA A 51 -14.65 -8.37 0.58
CA ALA A 51 -15.84 -7.94 1.33
C ALA A 51 -15.82 -6.43 1.60
N GLU A 52 -14.67 -5.89 2.04
CA GLU A 52 -14.48 -4.46 2.25
C GLU A 52 -14.71 -3.65 0.96
N LEU A 53 -14.11 -4.10 -0.16
CA LEU A 53 -14.29 -3.44 -1.45
C LEU A 53 -15.76 -3.42 -1.90
N ARG A 54 -16.49 -4.52 -1.69
CA ARG A 54 -17.93 -4.57 -2.00
C ARG A 54 -18.72 -3.56 -1.18
N ASN A 55 -18.36 -3.35 0.08
CA ASN A 55 -19.01 -2.35 0.94
C ASN A 55 -18.72 -0.93 0.46
N VAL A 56 -17.46 -0.60 0.16
CA VAL A 56 -17.07 0.70 -0.40
C VAL A 56 -17.84 1.00 -1.69
N VAL A 57 -17.97 0.03 -2.58
CA VAL A 57 -18.73 0.19 -3.83
C VAL A 57 -20.21 0.42 -3.56
N ARG A 58 -20.80 -0.27 -2.57
CA ARG A 58 -22.22 -0.06 -2.19
C ARG A 58 -22.46 1.35 -1.64
N GLU A 59 -21.58 1.84 -0.78
CA GLU A 59 -21.67 3.17 -0.18
C GLU A 59 -21.50 4.30 -1.20
N LYS A 60 -20.75 4.07 -2.28
CA LYS A 60 -20.45 5.08 -3.30
C LYS A 60 -21.44 5.10 -4.49
N ARG A 61 -22.51 4.29 -4.49
CA ARG A 61 -23.55 4.26 -5.55
C ARG A 61 -24.54 5.44 -5.47
N GLY A 62 -24.06 6.68 -5.56
CA GLY A 62 -24.89 7.90 -5.64
C GLY A 62 -24.78 8.61 -7.00
N PRO A 63 -25.78 9.43 -7.40
CA PRO A 63 -25.69 10.26 -8.62
C PRO A 63 -24.53 11.25 -8.46
N GLY A 64 -23.54 11.20 -9.36
CA GLY A 64 -22.28 11.96 -9.27
C GLY A 64 -21.01 11.12 -9.03
N ALA A 65 -21.14 9.80 -8.93
CA ALA A 65 -20.06 8.83 -8.70
C ALA A 65 -19.08 8.61 -9.88
N GLY A 66 -18.86 9.64 -10.72
CA GLY A 66 -17.84 9.59 -11.78
C GLY A 66 -16.41 9.69 -11.25
N GLU A 67 -16.23 10.19 -10.02
CA GLU A 67 -14.93 10.44 -9.42
C GLU A 67 -14.82 9.74 -8.05
N LEU A 68 -13.85 8.83 -7.93
CA LEU A 68 -13.54 8.16 -6.67
C LEU A 68 -12.73 9.14 -5.80
N ARG A 69 -13.40 9.87 -4.90
CA ARG A 69 -12.71 10.70 -3.89
C ARG A 69 -12.15 9.79 -2.79
N LEU A 70 -10.84 9.54 -2.88
CA LEU A 70 -10.00 8.80 -1.93
C LEU A 70 -9.49 9.71 -0.80
#